data_AF-A0A931K4P8-F1
#
_entry.id   AF-A0A931K4P8-F1
#
_cell.length_a   1.000
_cell.length_b   1.000
_cell.length_c   1.000
_cell.angle_alpha   90.00
_cell.angle_beta   90.00
_cell.angle_gamma   90.00
#
_symmetry.space_group_name_H-M   'P 1'
#
loop_
_entity.id
_entity.type
_entity.pdbx_description
1 polymer ?
#
loop_
_entity_poly.entity_id
_entity_poly.type
_entity_poly.pdbx_seq_one_letter_code
_entity_poly.pdbx_strand_id
1 'polypeptide(L)'
;MRSTLVVHDRWAHFPRIAFRGTVHMVALPSSVSAFVGRVFGMPRPVALASLALCVLAGASGADVILSRPQSPTGGLIASSWLPPDGFDGDVYAWDNFTIPVAASITEIQWQGDGFGNGSGFTITIHTSPTLPDQPGVLAHYNVPGNAGQTPAGVVNGSQRYNYHYTLNTPLQLAAGTTYWINIEGIGGWSASWATGGNGSHINFFVGLAMFLTGPGDPAFTLIGTPACTQPSVNINPVPVQVCGGGTGSAMFSVGAAGSAPFTYHWRKGSVPIDAVANPSAATQNLVIANVTGADGASYDCVITNSCGNATSNPALLTVLSPTDPACGGPTCDPDVNQDGVADQGDVDYLVNAIAGGGNPTGIDPDFNHDGVADQGDIDALINVIAGGQCP
;
A
#
# COMPACT_ATOMS: atom_id res chain seq x y z
N MET A 1 63.00 -29.82 -30.84
CA MET A 1 62.17 -28.61 -31.08
C MET A 1 61.31 -28.40 -29.84
N ARG A 2 61.65 -27.33 -29.08
CA ARG A 2 61.03 -26.74 -27.85
C ARG A 2 60.14 -27.67 -27.01
N SER A 3 60.67 -28.53 -26.11
CA SER A 3 61.31 -28.32 -24.79
C SER A 3 60.33 -28.15 -23.61
N THR A 4 60.06 -29.27 -22.94
CA THR A 4 59.43 -29.47 -21.62
C THR A 4 60.32 -28.90 -20.49
N LEU A 5 59.73 -28.33 -19.42
CA LEU A 5 60.43 -28.06 -18.16
C LEU A 5 59.56 -28.46 -16.95
N VAL A 6 60.19 -29.24 -16.06
CA VAL A 6 59.71 -29.72 -14.75
C VAL A 6 60.50 -28.98 -13.66
N VAL A 7 59.85 -28.51 -12.58
CA VAL A 7 60.45 -28.25 -11.24
C VAL A 7 59.31 -28.33 -10.20
N HIS A 8 59.14 -29.40 -9.42
CA HIS A 8 59.60 -29.64 -8.02
C HIS A 8 59.31 -28.54 -6.99
N ASP A 9 58.48 -28.84 -5.98
CA ASP A 9 58.91 -28.71 -4.57
C ASP A 9 58.01 -29.46 -3.56
N ARG A 10 58.64 -29.98 -2.51
CA ARG A 10 58.06 -30.78 -1.40
C ARG A 10 58.20 -30.02 -0.05
N TRP A 11 57.47 -30.52 0.97
CA TRP A 11 57.61 -30.32 2.44
C TRP A 11 57.04 -29.00 3.01
N ALA A 12 56.39 -28.90 4.18
CA ALA A 12 55.84 -29.83 5.17
C ALA A 12 55.01 -29.05 6.23
N HIS A 13 54.06 -29.76 6.86
CA HIS A 13 53.46 -29.60 8.22
C HIS A 13 52.91 -28.25 8.73
N PHE A 14 51.61 -28.25 9.11
CA PHE A 14 51.04 -27.92 10.45
C PHE A 14 49.49 -28.18 10.43
N PRO A 15 48.80 -28.32 11.58
CA PRO A 15 47.92 -29.46 11.83
C PRO A 15 46.42 -29.22 11.58
N ARG A 16 45.69 -30.34 11.41
CA ARG A 16 44.23 -30.39 11.48
C ARG A 16 43.76 -30.09 12.91
N ILE A 17 42.98 -29.03 13.09
CA ILE A 17 42.10 -28.88 14.25
C ILE A 17 40.69 -29.26 13.80
N ALA A 18 40.22 -30.40 14.31
CA ALA A 18 38.84 -30.83 14.19
C ALA A 18 38.01 -30.11 15.26
N PHE A 19 37.03 -29.32 14.84
CA PHE A 19 35.94 -28.91 15.74
C PHE A 19 34.76 -29.84 15.53
N ARG A 20 34.59 -30.79 16.47
CA ARG A 20 33.29 -31.41 16.77
C ARG A 20 32.52 -30.43 17.65
N GLY A 21 31.48 -29.81 17.10
CA GLY A 21 30.49 -29.05 17.86
C GLY A 21 29.12 -29.68 17.65
N THR A 22 28.63 -30.39 18.66
CA THR A 22 27.27 -30.93 18.72
C THR A 22 26.29 -29.76 18.90
N VAL A 23 25.36 -29.56 17.96
CA VAL A 23 24.28 -28.57 18.10
C VAL A 23 23.19 -29.17 18.98
N HIS A 24 23.09 -28.72 20.23
CA HIS A 24 21.87 -28.90 21.02
C HIS A 24 20.92 -27.74 20.67
N MET A 25 19.83 -28.04 19.96
CA MET A 25 18.70 -27.11 19.85
C MET A 25 18.00 -27.03 21.21
N VAL A 26 18.16 -25.89 21.88
CA VAL A 26 17.25 -25.45 22.93
C VAL A 26 16.44 -24.30 22.34
N ALA A 27 15.14 -24.53 22.17
CA ALA A 27 14.21 -23.50 21.73
C ALA A 27 13.90 -22.55 22.90
N LEU A 28 14.15 -21.25 22.72
CA LEU A 28 13.59 -20.17 23.54
C LEU A 28 13.33 -18.92 22.67
N PRO A 29 12.35 -18.07 23.04
CA PRO A 29 11.61 -17.25 22.10
C PRO A 29 12.24 -15.88 21.81
N SER A 30 11.87 -15.39 20.63
CA SER A 30 12.04 -14.06 20.03
C SER A 30 12.50 -12.92 20.95
N SER A 31 13.72 -12.43 20.71
CA SER A 31 14.05 -11.00 20.84
C SER A 31 15.35 -10.68 20.08
N VAL A 32 15.27 -9.63 19.25
CA VAL A 32 16.33 -9.15 18.35
C VAL A 32 17.48 -8.58 19.19
N SER A 33 18.69 -9.11 19.02
CA SER A 33 19.94 -8.45 19.46
C SER A 33 20.77 -8.10 18.24
N ALA A 34 21.02 -6.80 18.04
CA ALA A 34 21.95 -6.31 17.04
C ALA A 34 23.40 -6.62 17.47
N PHE A 35 24.13 -7.38 16.66
CA PHE A 35 25.55 -7.68 16.88
C PHE A 35 26.39 -6.75 15.98
N VAL A 36 27.15 -5.83 16.58
CA VAL A 36 28.11 -4.97 15.85
C VAL A 36 29.50 -5.62 15.93
N GLY A 37 29.94 -6.26 14.85
CA GLY A 37 31.33 -6.72 14.70
C GLY A 37 32.19 -5.67 13.97
N ARG A 38 33.22 -5.14 14.63
CA ARG A 38 34.27 -4.33 13.98
C ARG A 38 35.33 -5.24 13.36
N VAL A 39 35.65 -5.05 12.09
CA VAL A 39 36.87 -5.57 11.44
C VAL A 39 37.69 -4.36 10.95
N PHE A 40 38.95 -4.28 11.36
CA PHE A 40 39.90 -3.24 10.96
C PHE A 40 40.79 -3.73 9.79
N GLY A 41 40.94 -2.91 8.73
CA GLY A 41 42.08 -2.98 7.80
C GLY A 41 41.79 -2.87 6.28
N MET A 42 41.74 -1.62 5.75
CA MET A 42 41.99 -1.11 4.36
C MET A 42 41.42 -1.81 3.08
N PRO A 43 41.41 -1.13 1.91
CA PRO A 43 40.88 0.19 1.58
C PRO A 43 39.61 0.08 0.70
N ARG A 44 38.75 1.10 0.78
CA ARG A 44 37.48 1.35 0.04
C ARG A 44 37.20 0.47 -1.19
N PRO A 45 36.04 -0.22 -1.20
CA PRO A 45 35.27 -0.45 -2.43
C PRO A 45 33.97 0.35 -2.43
N VAL A 46 33.61 0.79 -3.63
CA VAL A 46 32.37 1.48 -3.99
C VAL A 46 31.16 0.67 -3.49
N ALA A 47 30.32 1.28 -2.65
CA ALA A 47 29.08 0.67 -2.19
C ALA A 47 28.03 0.74 -3.32
N LEU A 48 27.80 -0.39 -4.00
CA LEU A 48 26.48 -0.65 -4.59
C LEU A 48 25.52 -0.87 -3.43
N ALA A 49 24.64 0.09 -3.17
CA ALA A 49 23.54 -0.08 -2.24
C ALA A 49 22.53 -1.07 -2.85
N SER A 50 22.59 -2.34 -2.44
CA SER A 50 21.48 -3.26 -2.61
C SER A 50 20.30 -2.74 -1.77
N LEU A 51 19.29 -2.20 -2.46
CA LEU A 51 17.99 -1.85 -1.89
C LEU A 51 17.30 -3.16 -1.46
N ALA A 52 17.53 -3.61 -0.24
CA ALA A 52 16.68 -4.61 0.38
C ALA A 52 15.39 -3.90 0.80
N LEU A 53 14.38 -3.96 -0.07
CA LEU A 53 13.01 -3.54 0.23
C LEU A 53 12.44 -4.53 1.24
N CYS A 54 12.66 -4.26 2.53
CA CYS A 54 11.94 -4.93 3.60
C CYS A 54 10.50 -4.43 3.53
N VAL A 55 9.59 -5.27 3.01
CA VAL A 55 8.15 -5.03 3.13
C VAL A 55 7.80 -5.22 4.60
N LEU A 56 7.94 -4.15 5.37
CA LEU A 56 7.29 -4.03 6.66
C LEU A 56 5.79 -3.99 6.37
N ALA A 57 5.10 -5.10 6.68
CA ALA A 57 3.68 -5.04 6.94
C ALA A 57 3.48 -3.91 7.97
N GLY A 58 2.77 -2.86 7.57
CA GLY A 58 2.57 -1.66 8.38
C GLY A 58 1.96 -2.04 9.72
N ALA A 59 2.79 -2.12 10.76
CA ALA A 59 2.29 -2.01 12.12
C ALA A 59 1.69 -0.61 12.23
N SER A 60 0.39 -0.53 12.47
CA SER A 60 -0.36 0.70 12.77
C SER A 60 0.08 1.29 14.11
N GLY A 61 1.36 1.66 14.21
CA GLY A 61 1.91 2.39 15.33
C GLY A 61 1.23 3.76 15.41
N ALA A 62 0.97 4.23 16.62
CA ALA A 62 0.49 5.58 16.84
C ALA A 62 1.49 6.59 16.25
N ASP A 63 0.98 7.54 15.47
CA ASP A 63 1.72 8.56 14.74
C ASP A 63 1.30 9.97 15.20
N VAL A 64 2.10 10.97 14.86
CA VAL A 64 1.78 12.38 15.10
C VAL A 64 0.72 12.82 14.09
N ILE A 65 -0.51 13.02 14.54
CA ILE A 65 -1.62 13.49 13.69
C ILE A 65 -1.57 15.01 13.51
N LEU A 66 -1.25 15.73 14.57
CA LEU A 66 -1.11 17.18 14.58
C LEU A 66 -0.09 17.57 15.64
N SER A 67 0.83 18.47 15.33
CA SER A 67 1.81 18.98 16.29
C SER A 67 1.91 20.50 16.23
N ARG A 68 1.87 21.10 17.43
CA ARG A 68 2.13 22.51 17.73
C ARG A 68 3.24 22.56 18.79
N PRO A 69 4.51 22.44 18.38
CA PRO A 69 5.63 22.36 19.31
C PRO A 69 5.87 23.69 20.02
N GLN A 70 6.54 23.68 21.18
CA GLN A 70 6.94 24.91 21.89
C GLN A 70 7.62 25.93 20.98
N SER A 71 7.23 27.20 21.10
CA SER A 71 7.97 28.32 20.54
C SER A 71 9.29 28.53 21.30
N PRO A 72 10.44 28.60 20.63
CA PRO A 72 11.73 28.88 21.27
C PRO A 72 11.81 30.27 21.92
N THR A 73 10.95 31.21 21.52
CA THR A 73 10.93 32.60 21.99
C THR A 73 9.63 32.97 22.70
N GLY A 74 8.66 32.07 22.75
CA GLY A 74 7.30 32.35 23.16
C GLY A 74 7.08 32.47 24.68
N GLY A 75 5.96 33.07 25.04
CA GLY A 75 5.52 33.27 26.41
C GLY A 75 4.79 32.07 27.02
N LEU A 76 4.02 32.37 28.08
CA LEU A 76 3.04 31.47 28.69
C LEU A 76 1.63 32.01 28.41
N ILE A 77 0.67 31.10 28.31
CA ILE A 77 -0.76 31.38 28.27
C ILE A 77 -1.33 30.85 29.57
N ALA A 78 -1.91 31.73 30.40
CA ALA A 78 -2.54 31.34 31.64
C ALA A 78 -3.70 30.36 31.33
N SER A 79 -3.75 29.24 32.04
CA SER A 79 -4.82 28.25 31.91
C SER A 79 -4.97 27.46 33.21
N SER A 80 -5.57 28.06 34.23
CA SER A 80 -5.63 27.49 35.57
C SER A 80 -6.98 27.61 36.27
N TRP A 81 -7.27 26.60 37.10
CA TRP A 81 -8.40 26.58 38.01
C TRP A 81 -7.91 26.78 39.46
N LEU A 82 -8.22 27.94 40.07
CA LEU A 82 -8.29 28.35 41.52
C LEU A 82 -7.44 29.60 41.91
N PRO A 83 -7.90 30.51 42.82
CA PRO A 83 -9.26 30.80 43.38
C PRO A 83 -9.75 32.26 43.16
N PRO A 84 -11.08 32.52 43.34
CA PRO A 84 -11.79 33.71 42.87
C PRO A 84 -11.68 34.91 43.82
N ASP A 85 -10.86 35.89 43.50
CA ASP A 85 -10.96 37.22 44.13
C ASP A 85 -11.66 38.25 43.22
N GLY A 86 -11.89 37.91 41.94
CA GLY A 86 -12.61 38.75 41.00
C GLY A 86 -11.84 39.99 40.56
N PHE A 87 -10.52 40.04 40.78
CA PHE A 87 -9.71 41.23 40.50
C PHE A 87 -8.67 41.09 39.37
N ASP A 88 -8.32 39.89 38.89
CA ASP A 88 -7.21 39.72 37.93
C ASP A 88 -7.53 39.01 36.60
N GLY A 89 -8.76 38.56 36.37
CA GLY A 89 -9.17 38.05 35.06
C GLY A 89 -8.82 36.57 34.86
N ASP A 90 -9.52 35.71 35.59
CA ASP A 90 -9.53 34.25 35.37
C ASP A 90 -9.68 33.94 33.88
N VAL A 91 -8.68 33.28 33.32
CA VAL A 91 -8.55 33.04 31.89
C VAL A 91 -8.40 31.55 31.63
N TYR A 92 -9.41 31.01 30.94
CA TYR A 92 -9.36 29.69 30.35
C TYR A 92 -8.97 29.85 28.89
N ALA A 93 -7.86 29.24 28.47
CA ALA A 93 -7.43 29.35 27.09
C ALA A 93 -8.01 28.21 26.25
N TRP A 94 -8.79 28.58 25.23
CA TRP A 94 -9.16 27.68 24.13
C TRP A 94 -8.38 28.05 22.89
N ASP A 95 -7.95 27.03 22.16
CA ASP A 95 -7.37 27.23 20.85
C ASP A 95 -8.02 26.29 19.84
N ASN A 96 -8.19 26.80 18.62
CA ASN A 96 -8.77 26.03 17.54
C ASN A 96 -7.70 25.25 16.81
N PHE A 97 -8.05 24.08 16.30
CA PHE A 97 -7.18 23.31 15.43
C PHE A 97 -7.98 22.56 14.38
N THR A 98 -7.39 22.40 13.20
CA THR A 98 -7.98 21.66 12.09
C THR A 98 -7.20 20.37 11.89
N ILE A 99 -7.92 19.26 11.86
CA ILE A 99 -7.32 17.94 11.69
C ILE A 99 -7.07 17.69 10.19
N PRO A 100 -5.82 17.45 9.75
CA PRO A 100 -5.49 17.34 8.33
C PRO A 100 -6.00 16.02 7.71
N VAL A 101 -6.03 14.96 8.50
CA VAL A 101 -6.53 13.63 8.13
C VAL A 101 -7.40 13.10 9.25
N ALA A 102 -8.53 12.48 8.93
CA ALA A 102 -9.38 11.87 9.95
C ALA A 102 -8.52 10.91 10.78
N ALA A 103 -8.74 10.82 12.08
CA ALA A 103 -7.87 10.06 12.97
C ALA A 103 -8.58 9.60 14.24
N SER A 104 -8.10 8.47 14.76
CA SER A 104 -8.38 8.00 16.11
C SER A 104 -7.25 8.45 17.02
N ILE A 105 -7.44 9.54 17.75
CA ILE A 105 -6.47 10.07 18.71
C ILE A 105 -6.45 9.17 19.94
N THR A 106 -5.27 8.75 20.36
CA THR A 106 -5.06 7.88 21.53
C THR A 106 -4.25 8.56 22.62
N GLU A 107 -3.55 9.65 22.32
CA GLU A 107 -2.78 10.40 23.32
C GLU A 107 -2.72 11.89 22.96
N ILE A 108 -2.74 12.72 23.99
CA ILE A 108 -2.54 14.17 23.90
C ILE A 108 -1.28 14.51 24.69
N GLN A 109 -0.35 15.21 24.06
CA GLN A 109 0.83 15.75 24.70
C GLN A 109 0.75 17.28 24.71
N TRP A 110 1.25 17.92 25.76
CA TRP A 110 1.29 19.37 25.85
C TRP A 110 2.49 19.86 26.65
N GLN A 111 2.74 21.16 26.57
CA GLN A 111 3.88 21.79 27.23
C GLN A 111 3.45 23.02 28.02
N GLY A 112 4.12 23.29 29.13
CA GLY A 112 3.82 24.43 29.99
C GLY A 112 4.89 24.72 31.02
N ASP A 113 4.52 25.56 31.98
CA ASP A 113 5.29 25.74 33.22
C ASP A 113 5.19 24.51 34.13
N GLY A 114 5.85 24.55 35.29
CA GLY A 114 5.91 23.40 36.20
C GLY A 114 4.62 23.24 37.01
N PHE A 115 4.04 22.06 36.94
CA PHE A 115 2.85 21.65 37.67
C PHE A 115 3.26 20.70 38.81
N GLY A 116 3.44 21.26 40.01
CA GLY A 116 3.97 20.55 41.19
C GLY A 116 3.08 19.40 41.71
N ASN A 117 2.75 19.39 43.01
CA ASN A 117 1.79 18.42 43.58
C ASN A 117 0.33 18.81 43.27
N GLY A 118 0.05 19.23 42.04
CA GLY A 118 -1.28 19.63 41.59
C GLY A 118 -2.28 18.48 41.62
N SER A 119 -3.58 18.80 41.62
CA SER A 119 -4.64 17.80 41.76
C SER A 119 -4.93 17.01 40.47
N GLY A 120 -4.42 17.48 39.33
CA GLY A 120 -4.70 16.91 38.01
C GLY A 120 -4.82 17.96 36.92
N PHE A 121 -5.04 17.52 35.69
CA PHE A 121 -5.48 18.36 34.59
C PHE A 121 -6.89 17.96 34.13
N THR A 122 -7.59 18.90 33.50
CA THR A 122 -8.72 18.59 32.62
C THR A 122 -8.31 18.87 31.19
N ILE A 123 -8.71 17.98 30.27
CA ILE A 123 -8.61 18.22 28.83
C ILE A 123 -10.01 18.13 28.25
N THR A 124 -10.46 19.21 27.62
CA THR A 124 -11.77 19.25 26.97
C THR A 124 -11.59 19.56 25.49
N ILE A 125 -12.18 18.72 24.64
CA ILE A 125 -12.27 18.94 23.19
C ILE A 125 -13.70 19.36 22.88
N HIS A 126 -13.85 20.38 22.05
CA HIS A 126 -15.16 20.92 21.69
C HIS A 126 -15.39 20.91 20.18
N THR A 127 -16.63 20.66 19.79
CA THR A 127 -17.17 20.92 18.44
C THR A 127 -17.49 22.41 18.27
N SER A 128 -17.20 22.99 17.10
CA SER A 128 -17.62 24.36 16.78
C SER A 128 -19.13 24.40 16.45
N PRO A 129 -19.90 25.37 17.00
CA PRO A 129 -20.16 26.58 16.23
C PRO A 129 -20.33 27.86 17.08
N THR A 130 -19.60 28.92 16.71
CA THR A 130 -19.78 30.34 17.09
C THR A 130 -19.72 30.73 18.57
N LEU A 131 -18.65 31.46 18.93
CA LEU A 131 -18.72 32.42 20.04
C LEU A 131 -19.93 33.35 19.84
N PRO A 132 -20.66 33.75 20.91
CA PRO A 132 -20.27 33.72 22.32
C PRO A 132 -20.86 32.57 23.15
N ASP A 133 -21.65 31.67 22.57
CA ASP A 133 -22.16 30.49 23.29
C ASP A 133 -21.05 29.44 23.38
N GLN A 134 -20.80 28.89 24.56
CA GLN A 134 -19.65 28.00 24.78
C GLN A 134 -19.59 26.88 23.73
N PRO A 135 -18.41 26.56 23.17
CA PRO A 135 -18.31 25.53 22.15
C PRO A 135 -18.76 24.18 22.72
N GLY A 136 -19.58 23.44 21.97
CA GLY A 136 -20.18 22.19 22.46
C GLY A 136 -19.13 21.15 22.83
N VAL A 137 -19.19 20.57 24.02
CA VAL A 137 -18.20 19.59 24.49
C VAL A 137 -18.32 18.29 23.68
N LEU A 138 -17.26 17.95 22.95
CA LEU A 138 -17.12 16.68 22.22
C LEU A 138 -16.58 15.57 23.13
N ALA A 139 -15.56 15.90 23.93
CA ALA A 139 -14.92 14.96 24.84
C ALA A 139 -14.32 15.70 26.03
N HIS A 140 -14.31 15.04 27.18
CA HIS A 140 -13.76 15.56 28.42
C HIS A 140 -12.98 14.46 29.14
N TYR A 141 -11.76 14.79 29.55
CA TYR A 141 -10.83 13.86 30.19
C TYR A 141 -10.32 14.44 31.50
N ASN A 142 -10.47 13.66 32.57
CA ASN A 142 -9.84 13.93 33.86
C ASN A 142 -8.47 13.26 33.89
N VAL A 143 -7.42 14.05 33.96
CA VAL A 143 -6.03 13.58 33.97
C VAL A 143 -5.51 13.63 35.41
N PRO A 144 -5.28 12.49 36.08
CA PRO A 144 -4.85 12.49 37.47
C PRO A 144 -3.38 12.89 37.63
N GLY A 145 -3.06 13.51 38.77
CA GLY A 145 -1.69 13.82 39.18
C GLY A 145 -1.00 14.85 38.28
N ASN A 146 0.30 14.68 38.04
CA ASN A 146 1.10 15.65 37.27
C ASN A 146 1.21 15.32 35.76
N ALA A 147 0.34 14.45 35.24
CA ALA A 147 0.31 14.06 33.81
C ALA A 147 1.67 13.65 33.23
N GLY A 148 2.47 12.91 34.01
CA GLY A 148 3.77 12.40 33.55
C GLY A 148 4.79 13.52 33.30
N GLN A 149 4.72 14.61 34.06
CA GLN A 149 5.61 15.77 33.95
C GLN A 149 7.08 15.38 33.79
N THR A 150 7.72 15.88 32.74
CA THR A 150 9.17 15.75 32.52
C THR A 150 9.80 17.09 32.10
N PRO A 151 11.05 17.40 32.49
CA PRO A 151 11.71 18.63 32.05
C PRO A 151 11.83 18.73 30.52
N ALA A 152 11.50 19.90 29.95
CA ALA A 152 11.49 20.20 28.52
C ALA A 152 12.44 21.36 28.12
N GLY A 153 13.46 21.62 28.94
CA GLY A 153 14.43 22.71 28.72
C GLY A 153 13.97 24.07 29.27
N VAL A 154 14.70 25.13 28.92
CA VAL A 154 14.50 26.50 29.45
C VAL A 154 14.13 27.44 28.30
N VAL A 155 13.04 28.20 28.47
CA VAL A 155 12.61 29.25 27.53
C VAL A 155 12.49 30.56 28.30
N ASN A 156 13.11 31.63 27.77
CA ASN A 156 13.13 32.96 28.40
C ASN A 156 13.54 32.91 29.89
N GLY A 157 14.53 32.08 30.23
CA GLY A 157 15.04 31.93 31.59
C GLY A 157 14.18 31.09 32.54
N SER A 158 13.02 30.58 32.08
CA SER A 158 12.13 29.74 32.88
C SER A 158 12.12 28.28 32.39
N GLN A 159 12.16 27.33 33.33
CA GLN A 159 12.04 25.90 33.04
C GLN A 159 10.66 25.56 32.47
N ARG A 160 10.63 24.75 31.42
CA ARG A 160 9.43 24.19 30.78
C ARG A 160 9.33 22.70 31.02
N TYR A 161 8.13 22.16 30.88
CA TYR A 161 7.85 20.75 31.11
C TYR A 161 6.94 20.18 30.01
N ASN A 162 7.16 18.90 29.70
CA ASN A 162 6.29 18.09 28.85
C ASN A 162 5.31 17.33 29.74
N TYR A 163 4.10 17.20 29.23
CA TYR A 163 3.00 16.46 29.82
C TYR A 163 2.39 15.57 28.74
N HIS A 164 1.80 14.46 29.16
CA HIS A 164 1.09 13.57 28.27
C HIS A 164 -0.07 12.86 28.98
N TYR A 165 -1.06 12.49 28.20
CA TYR A 165 -2.16 11.68 28.67
C TYR A 165 -2.64 10.74 27.56
N THR A 166 -2.51 9.44 27.80
CA THR A 166 -3.14 8.41 26.97
C THR A 166 -4.63 8.37 27.26
N LEU A 167 -5.44 8.56 26.23
CA LEU A 167 -6.89 8.60 26.34
C LEU A 167 -7.42 7.20 26.70
N ASN A 168 -8.24 7.13 27.74
CA ASN A 168 -8.95 5.91 28.13
C ASN A 168 -9.94 5.44 27.05
N THR A 169 -10.46 6.37 26.26
CA THR A 169 -11.32 6.14 25.10
C THR A 169 -10.74 6.94 23.93
N PRO A 170 -10.32 6.28 22.82
CA PRO A 170 -9.80 7.00 21.66
C PRO A 170 -10.80 8.00 21.08
N LEU A 171 -10.33 9.21 20.77
CA LEU A 171 -11.14 10.29 20.23
C LEU A 171 -11.13 10.26 18.70
N GLN A 172 -12.30 10.08 18.09
CA GLN A 172 -12.44 10.13 16.64
C GLN A 172 -12.62 11.58 16.18
N LEU A 173 -11.69 12.05 15.33
CA LEU A 173 -11.75 13.37 14.72
C LEU A 173 -11.81 13.26 13.20
N ALA A 174 -12.61 14.12 12.57
CA ALA A 174 -12.80 14.14 11.13
C ALA A 174 -11.79 15.05 10.42
N ALA A 175 -11.39 14.66 9.20
CA ALA A 175 -10.52 15.46 8.34
C ALA A 175 -11.17 16.82 8.02
N GLY A 176 -10.37 17.87 7.95
CA GLY A 176 -10.78 19.22 7.58
C GLY A 176 -11.72 19.91 8.59
N THR A 177 -12.04 19.26 9.71
CA THR A 177 -12.93 19.83 10.73
C THR A 177 -12.13 20.61 11.75
N THR A 178 -12.61 21.81 12.09
CA THR A 178 -12.04 22.64 13.15
C THR A 178 -12.68 22.30 14.49
N TYR A 179 -11.84 21.92 15.44
CA TYR A 179 -12.18 21.66 16.83
C TYR A 179 -11.52 22.70 17.72
N TRP A 180 -11.90 22.71 19.00
CA TRP A 180 -11.24 23.52 20.02
C TRP A 180 -10.71 22.62 21.14
N ILE A 181 -9.53 22.94 21.65
CA ILE A 181 -8.93 22.29 22.81
C ILE A 181 -8.80 23.29 23.95
N ASN A 182 -9.08 22.81 25.15
CA ASN A 182 -8.77 23.48 26.39
C ASN A 182 -8.10 22.49 27.35
N ILE A 183 -6.99 22.91 27.94
CA ILE A 183 -6.17 22.12 28.87
C ILE A 183 -5.99 22.97 30.12
N GLU A 184 -6.44 22.48 31.26
CA GLU A 184 -6.45 23.25 32.50
C GLU A 184 -5.71 22.48 33.59
N GLY A 185 -4.83 23.14 34.32
CA GLY A 185 -4.20 22.57 35.51
C GLY A 185 -4.96 22.93 36.79
N ILE A 186 -5.38 21.93 37.55
CA ILE A 186 -6.10 22.13 38.82
C ILE A 186 -5.09 22.58 39.90
N GLY A 187 -5.20 23.84 40.32
CA GLY A 187 -4.33 24.47 41.32
C GLY A 187 -3.24 25.39 40.75
N GLY A 188 -3.36 25.85 39.50
CA GLY A 188 -2.40 26.78 38.89
C GLY A 188 -1.52 26.13 37.84
N TRP A 189 -1.58 26.60 36.58
CA TRP A 189 -0.76 26.15 35.46
C TRP A 189 -0.87 27.10 34.27
N SER A 190 0.18 27.16 33.45
CA SER A 190 0.17 27.90 32.18
C SER A 190 0.72 27.08 31.03
N ALA A 191 0.03 27.12 29.88
CA ALA A 191 0.47 26.49 28.64
C ALA A 191 1.63 27.29 28.02
N SER A 192 2.60 26.59 27.45
CA SER A 192 3.63 27.21 26.63
C SER A 192 3.05 27.71 25.31
N TRP A 193 3.59 28.80 24.79
CA TRP A 193 3.31 29.21 23.41
C TRP A 193 3.84 28.17 22.42
N ALA A 194 3.10 27.98 21.33
CA ALA A 194 3.46 27.11 20.23
C ALA A 194 4.14 27.86 19.08
N THR A 195 4.80 27.11 18.22
CA THR A 195 5.09 27.49 16.83
C THR A 195 4.01 26.90 15.92
N GLY A 196 3.52 27.69 14.97
CA GLY A 196 2.37 27.33 14.13
C GLY A 196 1.05 27.82 14.73
N GLY A 197 -0.08 27.35 14.18
CA GLY A 197 -1.42 27.82 14.56
C GLY A 197 -1.81 29.14 13.89
N ASN A 198 -2.84 29.82 14.42
CA ASN A 198 -3.33 31.09 13.87
C ASN A 198 -2.79 32.32 14.64
N GLY A 199 -1.95 32.09 15.65
CA GLY A 199 -1.33 33.11 16.49
C GLY A 199 -2.27 33.70 17.54
N SER A 200 -3.41 33.09 17.80
CA SER A 200 -4.42 33.62 18.70
C SER A 200 -5.25 32.53 19.38
N HIS A 201 -5.35 32.63 20.71
CA HIS A 201 -6.26 31.83 21.51
C HIS A 201 -7.44 32.68 21.98
N ILE A 202 -8.45 32.03 22.54
CA ILE A 202 -9.60 32.68 23.17
C ILE A 202 -9.55 32.44 24.66
N ASN A 203 -9.84 33.49 25.41
CA ASN A 203 -9.96 33.48 26.84
C ASN A 203 -11.40 33.72 27.27
N PHE A 204 -11.91 32.94 28.22
CA PHE A 204 -13.16 33.27 28.92
C PHE A 204 -12.82 34.00 30.21
N PHE A 205 -13.25 35.25 30.31
CA PHE A 205 -13.06 36.08 31.48
C PHE A 205 -14.28 35.95 32.38
N VAL A 206 -14.14 35.24 33.51
CA VAL A 206 -15.25 34.99 34.44
C VAL A 206 -15.83 36.28 34.99
N GLY A 207 -14.98 37.21 35.43
CA GLY A 207 -15.41 38.49 36.01
C GLY A 207 -16.18 39.40 35.04
N LEU A 208 -15.98 39.21 33.72
CA LEU A 208 -16.65 39.97 32.67
C LEU A 208 -17.71 39.14 31.92
N ALA A 209 -17.85 37.85 32.24
CA ALA A 209 -18.69 36.88 31.56
C ALA A 209 -18.60 36.94 30.02
N MET A 210 -17.38 37.10 29.48
CA MET A 210 -17.18 37.26 28.04
C MET A 210 -15.92 36.56 27.52
N PHE A 211 -15.92 36.31 26.21
CA PHE A 211 -14.77 35.78 25.49
C PHE A 211 -13.95 36.91 24.87
N LEU A 212 -12.64 36.87 25.05
CA LEU A 212 -11.69 37.81 24.43
C LEU A 212 -10.55 37.04 23.76
N THR A 213 -10.10 37.54 22.62
CA THR A 213 -8.94 36.97 21.91
C THR A 213 -7.64 37.43 22.56
N GLY A 214 -6.72 36.49 22.80
CA GLY A 214 -5.35 36.75 23.27
C GLY A 214 -4.30 36.31 22.24
N PRO A 215 -3.06 36.83 22.31
CA PRO A 215 -1.99 36.45 21.40
C PRO A 215 -1.36 35.09 21.75
N GLY A 216 -0.88 34.39 20.73
CA GLY A 216 -0.19 33.10 20.85
C GLY A 216 -1.14 31.91 20.91
N ASP A 217 -0.60 30.74 20.59
CA ASP A 217 -1.32 29.45 20.58
C ASP A 217 -0.72 28.52 21.64
N PRO A 218 -1.50 27.72 22.38
CA PRO A 218 -0.98 26.69 23.29
C PRO A 218 -0.23 25.59 22.53
N ALA A 219 0.88 25.14 23.10
CA ALA A 219 1.69 24.04 22.58
C ALA A 219 1.10 22.68 22.96
N PHE A 220 0.69 21.91 21.96
CA PHE A 220 0.18 20.54 22.11
C PHE A 220 0.45 19.69 20.87
N THR A 221 0.39 18.37 21.05
CA THR A 221 0.51 17.38 19.99
C THR A 221 -0.55 16.31 20.19
N LEU A 222 -1.22 15.92 19.10
CA LEU A 222 -2.19 14.84 19.07
C LEU A 222 -1.54 13.62 18.43
N ILE A 223 -1.50 12.53 19.19
CA ILE A 223 -0.93 11.24 18.78
C ILE A 223 -2.09 10.25 18.56
N GLY A 224 -2.05 9.52 17.46
CA GLY A 224 -3.10 8.58 17.11
C GLY A 224 -2.84 7.83 15.83
N THR A 225 -3.84 7.12 15.35
CA THR A 225 -3.77 6.44 14.05
C THR A 225 -4.66 7.17 13.04
N PRO A 226 -4.15 7.57 11.86
CA PRO A 226 -5.00 8.10 10.80
C PRO A 226 -6.13 7.12 10.51
N ALA A 227 -7.35 7.61 10.51
CA ALA A 227 -8.52 6.87 10.07
C ALA A 227 -8.34 6.60 8.59
N CYS A 228 -8.36 5.32 8.24
CA CYS A 228 -8.10 4.90 6.89
C CYS A 228 -9.10 3.80 6.53
N THR A 229 -9.63 3.87 5.32
CA THR A 229 -10.67 2.95 4.84
C THR A 229 -10.00 1.77 4.15
N GLN A 230 -10.34 0.55 4.56
CA GLN A 230 -9.88 -0.67 3.90
C GLN A 230 -10.18 -0.64 2.39
N PRO A 231 -9.37 -1.32 1.56
CA PRO A 231 -9.65 -1.39 0.14
C PRO A 231 -10.98 -2.11 -0.08
N SER A 232 -11.73 -1.69 -1.08
CA SER A 232 -12.89 -2.41 -1.61
C SER A 232 -12.81 -2.43 -3.12
N VAL A 233 -13.11 -3.57 -3.74
CA VAL A 233 -13.11 -3.70 -5.20
C VAL A 233 -14.41 -3.11 -5.75
N ASN A 234 -14.31 -2.02 -6.50
CA ASN A 234 -15.45 -1.37 -7.15
C ASN A 234 -15.57 -1.71 -8.64
N ILE A 235 -14.50 -2.21 -9.27
CA ILE A 235 -14.51 -2.75 -10.63
C ILE A 235 -13.73 -4.06 -10.63
N ASN A 236 -14.40 -5.15 -11.01
CA ASN A 236 -13.76 -6.45 -11.15
C ASN A 236 -13.16 -6.61 -12.55
N PRO A 237 -12.06 -7.37 -12.70
CA PRO A 237 -11.60 -7.75 -14.03
C PRO A 237 -12.67 -8.58 -14.75
N VAL A 238 -12.69 -8.46 -16.08
CA VAL A 238 -13.60 -9.20 -16.95
C VAL A 238 -12.84 -10.28 -17.71
N PRO A 239 -13.47 -11.40 -18.09
CA PRO A 239 -12.84 -12.43 -18.91
C PRO A 239 -12.32 -11.85 -20.23
N VAL A 240 -11.19 -12.40 -20.69
CA VAL A 240 -10.53 -11.99 -21.94
C VAL A 240 -10.29 -13.23 -22.79
N GLN A 241 -10.51 -13.11 -24.09
CA GLN A 241 -10.15 -14.14 -25.07
C GLN A 241 -9.09 -13.59 -26.01
N VAL A 242 -8.00 -14.33 -26.20
CA VAL A 242 -6.88 -13.94 -27.08
C VAL A 242 -6.43 -15.15 -27.89
N CYS A 243 -5.98 -14.90 -29.11
CA CYS A 243 -5.31 -15.89 -29.93
C CYS A 243 -3.91 -16.18 -29.40
N GLY A 244 -3.59 -17.45 -29.20
CA GLY A 244 -2.26 -17.88 -28.81
C GLY A 244 -1.23 -17.70 -29.93
N GLY A 245 -0.02 -18.24 -29.70
CA GLY A 245 1.06 -18.20 -30.70
C GLY A 245 2.15 -17.17 -30.41
N GLY A 246 2.12 -16.53 -29.24
CA GLY A 246 3.23 -15.70 -28.78
C GLY A 246 3.28 -14.29 -29.36
N THR A 247 2.24 -13.85 -30.08
CA THR A 247 2.16 -12.51 -30.69
C THR A 247 1.05 -11.64 -30.10
N GLY A 248 0.02 -12.25 -29.51
CA GLY A 248 -1.09 -11.54 -28.84
C GLY A 248 -0.76 -11.08 -27.42
N SER A 249 -1.52 -10.09 -26.92
CA SER A 249 -1.48 -9.64 -25.53
C SER A 249 -2.87 -9.64 -24.90
N ALA A 250 -2.93 -9.96 -23.61
CA ALA A 250 -4.14 -9.87 -22.79
C ALA A 250 -3.96 -8.77 -21.73
N MET A 251 -5.04 -8.08 -21.39
CA MET A 251 -5.04 -7.04 -20.35
C MET A 251 -6.21 -7.25 -19.39
N PHE A 252 -5.91 -7.24 -18.09
CA PHE A 252 -6.92 -7.21 -17.03
C PHE A 252 -6.78 -5.92 -16.24
N SER A 253 -7.91 -5.33 -15.88
CA SER A 253 -7.98 -4.10 -15.07
C SER A 253 -8.84 -4.35 -13.83
N VAL A 254 -8.41 -3.80 -12.71
CA VAL A 254 -9.19 -3.81 -11.45
C VAL A 254 -9.42 -2.37 -10.99
N GLY A 255 -10.52 -2.10 -10.30
CA GLY A 255 -10.76 -0.82 -9.63
C GLY A 255 -10.77 -1.00 -8.12
N ALA A 256 -10.19 -0.05 -7.40
CA ALA A 256 -10.19 0.00 -5.95
C ALA A 256 -10.76 1.33 -5.43
N ALA A 257 -11.52 1.25 -4.34
CA ALA A 257 -11.87 2.38 -3.48
C ALA A 257 -11.30 2.16 -2.07
N GLY A 258 -11.20 3.21 -1.27
CA GLY A 258 -10.58 3.18 0.06
C GLY A 258 -9.47 4.24 0.20
N SER A 259 -8.69 4.16 1.27
CA SER A 259 -7.57 5.08 1.50
C SER A 259 -6.34 4.67 0.69
N ALA A 260 -5.75 5.62 -0.05
CA ALA A 260 -4.47 5.46 -0.74
C ALA A 260 -3.27 5.57 0.25
N PRO A 261 -2.06 5.09 -0.11
CA PRO A 261 -1.72 4.39 -1.37
C PRO A 261 -2.19 2.93 -1.40
N PHE A 262 -2.55 2.46 -2.59
CA PHE A 262 -2.83 1.04 -2.85
C PHE A 262 -1.60 0.33 -3.37
N THR A 263 -1.41 -0.92 -2.94
CA THR A 263 -0.50 -1.88 -3.55
C THR A 263 -1.33 -2.97 -4.23
N TYR A 264 -0.96 -3.35 -5.45
CA TYR A 264 -1.65 -4.36 -6.24
C TYR A 264 -0.79 -5.61 -6.35
N HIS A 265 -1.42 -6.77 -6.34
CA HIS A 265 -0.74 -8.04 -6.53
C HIS A 265 -1.63 -9.01 -7.30
N TRP A 266 -1.35 -9.15 -8.59
CA TRP A 266 -2.08 -10.08 -9.45
C TRP A 266 -1.63 -11.53 -9.25
N ARG A 267 -2.58 -12.46 -9.34
CA ARG A 267 -2.35 -13.90 -9.23
C ARG A 267 -2.87 -14.62 -10.46
N LYS A 268 -2.19 -15.70 -10.86
CA LYS A 268 -2.59 -16.65 -11.90
C LYS A 268 -2.96 -17.96 -11.22
N GLY A 269 -4.21 -18.41 -11.34
CA GLY A 269 -4.68 -19.62 -10.68
C GLY A 269 -4.45 -19.60 -9.16
N SER A 270 -4.69 -18.44 -8.52
CA SER A 270 -4.38 -18.17 -7.10
C SER A 270 -2.90 -18.09 -6.71
N VAL A 271 -1.96 -18.29 -7.65
CA VAL A 271 -0.53 -18.16 -7.40
C VAL A 271 -0.07 -16.73 -7.75
N PRO A 272 0.57 -16.01 -6.81
CA PRO A 272 1.31 -14.77 -7.06
C PRO A 272 2.07 -14.72 -8.38
N ILE A 273 1.83 -13.70 -9.19
CA ILE A 273 2.71 -13.40 -10.34
C ILE A 273 3.90 -12.59 -9.82
N ASP A 274 5.11 -13.04 -10.15
CA ASP A 274 6.33 -12.34 -9.78
C ASP A 274 6.41 -10.98 -10.49
N ALA A 275 6.38 -9.90 -9.71
CA ALA A 275 6.45 -8.53 -10.23
C ALA A 275 7.83 -8.17 -10.81
N VAL A 276 8.88 -8.94 -10.52
CA VAL A 276 10.18 -8.79 -11.18
C VAL A 276 10.11 -9.32 -12.62
N ALA A 277 9.45 -10.47 -12.80
CA ALA A 277 9.24 -11.06 -14.12
C ALA A 277 8.17 -10.31 -14.93
N ASN A 278 7.13 -9.81 -14.28
CA ASN A 278 6.09 -8.98 -14.90
C ASN A 278 5.72 -7.78 -14.01
N PRO A 279 6.34 -6.60 -14.23
CA PRO A 279 6.09 -5.39 -13.43
C PRO A 279 4.63 -4.93 -13.42
N SER A 280 3.86 -5.23 -14.47
CA SER A 280 2.45 -4.85 -14.54
C SER A 280 1.58 -5.57 -13.48
N ALA A 281 2.06 -6.72 -12.97
CA ALA A 281 1.41 -7.47 -11.89
C ALA A 281 1.39 -6.74 -10.54
N ALA A 282 2.16 -5.65 -10.40
CA ALA A 282 2.13 -4.76 -9.24
C ALA A 282 1.30 -3.48 -9.46
N THR A 283 0.52 -3.42 -10.54
CA THR A 283 -0.26 -2.23 -10.91
C THR A 283 -1.76 -2.54 -11.03
N GLN A 284 -2.56 -1.50 -11.23
CA GLN A 284 -3.99 -1.63 -11.49
C GLN A 284 -4.31 -2.44 -12.77
N ASN A 285 -3.37 -2.48 -13.73
CA ASN A 285 -3.55 -3.10 -15.02
C ASN A 285 -2.50 -4.20 -15.22
N LEU A 286 -2.92 -5.47 -15.20
CA LEU A 286 -2.05 -6.58 -15.57
C LEU A 286 -2.02 -6.71 -17.10
N VAL A 287 -0.84 -6.76 -17.67
CA VAL A 287 -0.61 -7.06 -19.08
C VAL A 287 0.16 -8.37 -19.20
N ILE A 288 -0.36 -9.30 -20.00
CA ILE A 288 0.28 -10.57 -20.34
C ILE A 288 0.63 -10.47 -21.83
N ALA A 289 1.92 -10.31 -22.13
CA ALA A 289 2.42 -10.23 -23.50
C ALA A 289 2.80 -11.63 -24.01
N ASN A 290 2.84 -11.78 -25.34
CA ASN A 290 3.25 -13.00 -26.03
C ASN A 290 2.47 -14.23 -25.53
N VAL A 291 1.14 -14.10 -25.47
CA VAL A 291 0.24 -15.10 -24.88
C VAL A 291 0.42 -16.46 -25.54
N THR A 292 0.58 -17.49 -24.71
CA THR A 292 0.65 -18.90 -25.10
C THR A 292 -0.47 -19.71 -24.45
N GLY A 293 -0.71 -20.93 -24.91
CA GLY A 293 -1.71 -21.82 -24.28
C GLY A 293 -1.47 -22.06 -22.78
N ALA A 294 -0.22 -21.96 -22.31
CA ALA A 294 0.13 -22.08 -20.90
C ALA A 294 -0.36 -20.92 -20.04
N ASP A 295 -0.77 -19.80 -20.66
CA ASP A 295 -1.32 -18.62 -19.98
C ASP A 295 -2.81 -18.72 -19.70
N GLY A 296 -3.52 -19.68 -20.31
CA GLY A 296 -4.93 -19.93 -20.03
C GLY A 296 -5.17 -20.28 -18.55
N ALA A 297 -5.74 -19.34 -17.80
CA ALA A 297 -5.99 -19.48 -16.36
C ALA A 297 -6.98 -18.41 -15.88
N SER A 298 -7.45 -18.54 -14.64
CA SER A 298 -8.15 -17.46 -13.95
C SER A 298 -7.15 -16.49 -13.29
N TYR A 299 -7.44 -15.20 -13.40
CA TYR A 299 -6.63 -14.11 -12.86
C TYR A 299 -7.46 -13.28 -11.88
N ASP A 300 -6.90 -12.99 -10.72
CA ASP A 300 -7.48 -12.07 -9.74
C ASP A 300 -6.40 -11.15 -9.16
N CYS A 301 -6.82 -10.07 -8.52
CA CYS A 301 -5.92 -9.09 -7.92
C CYS A 301 -6.21 -8.96 -6.42
N VAL A 302 -5.17 -9.06 -5.60
CA VAL A 302 -5.19 -8.66 -4.20
C VAL A 302 -4.74 -7.21 -4.10
N ILE A 303 -5.60 -6.36 -3.55
CA ILE A 303 -5.33 -4.94 -3.33
C ILE A 303 -5.16 -4.72 -1.83
N THR A 304 -4.04 -4.11 -1.45
CA THR A 304 -3.69 -3.82 -0.06
C THR A 304 -3.49 -2.33 0.17
N ASN A 305 -3.83 -1.87 1.37
CA ASN A 305 -3.37 -0.58 1.91
C ASN A 305 -2.98 -0.78 3.38
N SER A 306 -2.66 0.31 4.10
CA SER A 306 -2.29 0.26 5.52
C SER A 306 -3.40 -0.26 6.45
N CYS A 307 -4.65 -0.28 6.00
CA CYS A 307 -5.82 -0.61 6.82
C CYS A 307 -6.26 -2.08 6.63
N GLY A 308 -5.89 -2.70 5.51
CA GLY A 308 -6.33 -4.05 5.17
C GLY A 308 -6.17 -4.38 3.69
N ASN A 309 -6.96 -5.34 3.23
CA ASN A 309 -6.93 -5.83 1.85
C ASN A 309 -8.32 -6.19 1.34
N ALA A 310 -8.45 -6.20 0.01
CA ALA A 310 -9.58 -6.80 -0.69
C ALA A 310 -9.07 -7.60 -1.90
N THR A 311 -9.79 -8.66 -2.26
CA THR A 311 -9.48 -9.49 -3.43
C THR A 311 -10.59 -9.32 -4.46
N SER A 312 -10.23 -9.18 -5.74
CA SER A 312 -11.21 -9.12 -6.83
C SER A 312 -11.85 -10.47 -7.10
N ASN A 313 -12.98 -10.46 -7.81
CA ASN A 313 -13.46 -11.67 -8.46
C ASN A 313 -12.44 -12.13 -9.52
N PRO A 314 -12.33 -13.45 -9.76
CA PRO A 314 -11.47 -13.98 -10.80
C PRO A 314 -12.05 -13.73 -12.21
N ALA A 315 -11.18 -13.44 -13.17
CA ALA A 315 -11.47 -13.34 -14.59
C ALA A 315 -10.71 -14.41 -15.37
N LEU A 316 -11.37 -15.08 -16.31
CA LEU A 316 -10.76 -16.14 -17.12
C LEU A 316 -10.02 -15.55 -18.33
N LEU A 317 -8.76 -15.97 -18.54
CA LEU A 317 -8.08 -15.83 -19.83
C LEU A 317 -8.32 -17.10 -20.65
N THR A 318 -9.08 -16.97 -21.74
CA THR A 318 -9.23 -18.02 -22.74
C THR A 318 -8.20 -17.81 -23.85
N VAL A 319 -7.34 -18.80 -24.09
CA VAL A 319 -6.35 -18.75 -25.16
C VAL A 319 -6.77 -19.71 -26.28
N LEU A 320 -7.09 -19.15 -27.44
CA LEU A 320 -7.43 -19.93 -28.62
C LEU A 320 -6.18 -20.44 -29.33
N SER A 321 -6.31 -21.55 -30.07
CA SER A 321 -5.22 -22.07 -30.91
C SER A 321 -4.88 -21.05 -32.01
N PRO A 322 -3.61 -20.90 -32.42
CA PRO A 322 -3.26 -20.13 -33.62
C PRO A 322 -3.96 -20.63 -34.89
N THR A 323 -4.33 -21.92 -34.92
CA THR A 323 -5.08 -22.55 -36.02
C THR A 323 -6.59 -22.38 -35.90
N ASP A 324 -7.08 -21.73 -34.83
CA ASP A 324 -8.50 -21.44 -34.68
C ASP A 324 -8.94 -20.45 -35.78
N PRO A 325 -10.06 -20.71 -36.50
CA PRO A 325 -10.60 -19.78 -37.48
C PRO A 325 -10.80 -18.36 -36.95
N ALA A 326 -11.19 -18.19 -35.68
CA ALA A 326 -11.34 -16.88 -35.04
C ALA A 326 -10.00 -16.13 -34.88
N CYS A 327 -8.89 -16.83 -35.06
CA CYS A 327 -7.53 -16.34 -34.94
C CYS A 327 -6.79 -16.19 -36.27
N GLY A 328 -7.50 -16.34 -37.39
CA GLY A 328 -6.89 -16.32 -38.71
C GLY A 328 -6.14 -17.61 -39.04
N GLY A 329 -6.41 -18.70 -38.32
CA GLY A 329 -6.08 -20.04 -38.79
C GLY A 329 -6.76 -20.32 -40.13
N PRO A 330 -6.26 -21.29 -40.92
CA PRO A 330 -6.84 -21.62 -42.22
C PRO A 330 -8.33 -21.91 -42.06
N THR A 331 -9.17 -21.09 -42.70
CA THR A 331 -10.59 -21.38 -42.88
C THR A 331 -10.68 -22.33 -44.06
N CYS A 332 -10.78 -23.62 -43.78
CA CYS A 332 -11.12 -24.58 -44.82
C CYS A 332 -12.63 -24.53 -45.07
N ASP A 333 -13.02 -24.28 -46.31
CA ASP A 333 -14.42 -24.39 -46.74
C ASP A 333 -14.59 -25.78 -47.38
N PRO A 334 -15.28 -26.74 -46.74
CA PRO A 334 -15.45 -28.07 -47.31
C PRO A 334 -16.41 -28.09 -48.51
N ASP A 335 -17.16 -27.01 -48.78
CA ASP A 335 -17.98 -26.84 -49.99
C ASP A 335 -17.11 -26.32 -51.15
N VAL A 336 -16.17 -27.16 -51.62
CA VAL A 336 -15.21 -26.79 -52.67
C VAL A 336 -15.85 -26.69 -54.06
N ASN A 337 -17.03 -27.31 -54.26
CA ASN A 337 -17.79 -27.22 -55.50
C ASN A 337 -18.78 -26.02 -55.53
N GLN A 338 -18.97 -25.35 -54.39
CA GLN A 338 -19.79 -24.15 -54.18
C GLN A 338 -21.27 -24.34 -54.53
N ASP A 339 -21.84 -25.52 -54.29
CA ASP A 339 -23.26 -25.79 -54.51
C ASP A 339 -24.14 -25.52 -53.28
N GLY A 340 -23.52 -25.14 -52.16
CA GLY A 340 -24.16 -24.73 -50.92
C GLY A 340 -24.26 -25.83 -49.87
N VAL A 341 -23.73 -27.03 -50.13
CA VAL A 341 -23.64 -28.12 -49.14
C VAL A 341 -22.28 -28.81 -49.23
N ALA A 342 -21.73 -29.18 -48.07
CA ALA A 342 -20.51 -29.99 -48.00
C ALA A 342 -20.87 -31.48 -48.02
N ASP A 343 -20.65 -32.17 -49.14
CA ASP A 343 -21.01 -33.57 -49.34
C ASP A 343 -20.08 -34.35 -50.30
N GLN A 344 -20.56 -35.47 -50.87
CA GLN A 344 -19.77 -36.30 -51.79
C GLN A 344 -19.42 -35.55 -53.10
N GLY A 345 -20.26 -34.58 -53.51
CA GLY A 345 -20.02 -33.74 -54.67
C GLY A 345 -18.74 -32.92 -54.54
N ASP A 346 -18.36 -32.52 -53.34
CA ASP A 346 -17.11 -31.79 -53.06
C ASP A 346 -15.88 -32.67 -53.20
N VAL A 347 -15.96 -33.89 -52.67
CA VAL A 347 -14.91 -34.90 -52.82
C VAL A 347 -14.70 -35.22 -54.30
N ASP A 348 -15.79 -35.44 -55.04
CA ASP A 348 -15.74 -35.72 -56.48
C ASP A 348 -15.15 -34.53 -57.26
N TYR A 349 -15.49 -33.30 -56.86
CA TYR A 349 -14.96 -32.08 -57.46
C TYR A 349 -13.44 -31.96 -57.24
N LEU A 350 -12.97 -32.14 -56.01
CA LEU A 350 -11.55 -32.05 -55.66
C LEU A 350 -10.73 -33.14 -56.36
N VAL A 351 -11.23 -34.39 -56.39
CA VAL A 351 -10.62 -35.50 -57.13
C VAL A 351 -10.46 -35.16 -58.60
N ASN A 352 -11.51 -34.61 -59.23
CA ASN A 352 -11.45 -34.20 -60.63
C ASN A 352 -10.44 -33.08 -60.87
N ALA A 353 -10.36 -32.09 -59.98
CA ALA A 353 -9.40 -30.99 -60.08
C ALA A 353 -7.94 -31.49 -59.97
N ILE A 354 -7.64 -32.34 -58.99
CA ILE A 354 -6.30 -32.94 -58.78
C ILE A 354 -5.90 -33.82 -59.97
N ALA A 355 -6.85 -34.51 -60.59
CA ALA A 355 -6.62 -35.33 -61.80
C ALA A 355 -6.40 -34.50 -63.08
N GLY A 356 -6.40 -33.16 -63.00
CA GLY A 356 -6.22 -32.25 -64.15
C GLY A 356 -7.51 -31.95 -64.92
N GLY A 357 -8.67 -32.20 -64.31
CA GLY A 357 -9.99 -31.83 -64.83
C GLY A 357 -10.28 -30.33 -64.71
N GLY A 358 -11.49 -29.93 -65.09
CA GLY A 358 -11.93 -28.54 -64.99
C GLY A 358 -12.06 -28.08 -63.53
N ASN A 359 -11.57 -26.87 -63.24
CA ASN A 359 -11.71 -26.20 -61.94
C ASN A 359 -12.47 -24.87 -62.10
N PRO A 360 -13.79 -24.90 -62.38
CA PRO A 360 -14.59 -23.69 -62.60
C PRO A 360 -14.77 -22.82 -61.35
N THR A 361 -14.71 -23.37 -60.13
CA THR A 361 -14.76 -22.59 -58.88
C THR A 361 -13.46 -21.84 -58.61
N GLY A 362 -12.35 -22.28 -59.20
CA GLY A 362 -11.03 -21.66 -59.04
C GLY A 362 -10.41 -21.88 -57.66
N ILE A 363 -10.92 -22.85 -56.89
CA ILE A 363 -10.36 -23.24 -55.58
C ILE A 363 -8.97 -23.85 -55.74
N ASP A 364 -8.12 -23.68 -54.73
CA ASP A 364 -6.81 -24.34 -54.70
C ASP A 364 -7.00 -25.85 -54.43
N PRO A 365 -6.56 -26.76 -55.30
CA PRO A 365 -6.68 -28.20 -55.05
C PRO A 365 -5.79 -28.72 -53.91
N ASP A 366 -4.80 -27.94 -53.47
CA ASP A 366 -3.98 -28.20 -52.27
C ASP A 366 -4.78 -27.79 -51.01
N PHE A 367 -5.84 -28.55 -50.71
CA PHE A 367 -6.78 -28.29 -49.61
C PHE A 367 -6.10 -28.31 -48.22
N ASN A 368 -5.04 -29.10 -48.05
CA ASN A 368 -4.29 -29.19 -46.79
C ASN A 368 -3.10 -28.21 -46.72
N HIS A 369 -2.82 -27.49 -47.80
CA HIS A 369 -1.75 -26.50 -47.94
C HIS A 369 -0.34 -27.04 -47.62
N ASP A 370 -0.06 -28.31 -47.92
CA ASP A 370 1.28 -28.89 -47.73
C ASP A 370 2.25 -28.57 -48.89
N GLY A 371 1.74 -27.91 -49.92
CA GLY A 371 2.47 -27.44 -51.09
C GLY A 371 2.35 -28.37 -52.30
N VAL A 372 1.60 -29.47 -52.22
CA VAL A 372 1.30 -30.36 -53.34
C VAL A 372 -0.16 -30.78 -53.36
N ALA A 373 -0.80 -30.65 -54.53
CA ALA A 373 -2.15 -31.18 -54.75
C ALA A 373 -2.10 -32.71 -55.02
N ASP A 374 -2.48 -33.53 -54.04
CA ASP A 374 -2.46 -34.98 -54.10
C ASP A 374 -3.55 -35.70 -53.26
N GLN A 375 -3.38 -36.99 -52.97
CA GLN A 375 -4.35 -37.77 -52.20
C GLN A 375 -4.53 -37.26 -50.76
N GLY A 376 -3.51 -36.62 -50.19
CA GLY A 376 -3.55 -36.01 -48.87
C GLY A 376 -4.59 -34.91 -48.75
N ASP A 377 -4.87 -34.18 -49.83
CA ASP A 377 -5.91 -33.13 -49.86
C ASP A 377 -7.32 -33.71 -49.82
N ILE A 378 -7.53 -34.79 -50.56
CA ILE A 378 -8.81 -35.51 -50.58
C ILE A 378 -9.10 -36.09 -49.19
N ASP A 379 -8.08 -36.70 -48.56
CA ASP A 379 -8.22 -37.26 -47.22
C ASP A 379 -8.51 -36.16 -46.19
N ALA A 380 -7.88 -34.99 -46.32
CA ALA A 380 -8.11 -33.84 -45.47
C ALA A 380 -9.52 -33.24 -45.65
N LEU A 381 -10.01 -33.11 -46.90
CA LEU A 381 -11.37 -32.67 -47.20
C LEU A 381 -12.41 -33.62 -46.59
N ILE A 382 -12.24 -34.94 -46.78
CA ILE A 382 -13.12 -35.96 -46.20
C ILE A 382 -13.16 -35.84 -44.67
N ASN A 383 -12.01 -35.64 -44.03
CA ASN A 383 -11.93 -35.46 -42.58
C ASN A 383 -12.73 -34.23 -42.12
N VAL A 384 -12.63 -33.09 -42.84
CA VAL A 384 -13.39 -31.87 -42.52
C VAL A 384 -14.90 -32.09 -42.72
N ILE A 385 -15.32 -32.70 -43.84
CA ILE A 385 -16.74 -33.05 -44.09
C ILE A 385 -17.29 -33.95 -42.97
N ALA A 386 -16.45 -34.84 -42.42
CA ALA A 386 -16.80 -35.70 -41.29
C ALA A 386 -16.83 -35.00 -39.91
N GLY A 387 -16.60 -33.68 -39.86
CA GLY A 387 -16.55 -32.88 -38.62
C GLY A 387 -15.17 -32.80 -37.96
N GLY A 388 -14.12 -33.19 -38.69
CA GLY A 388 -12.73 -33.00 -38.30
C GLY A 388 -12.30 -31.53 -38.29
N GLN A 389 -11.12 -31.25 -37.75
CA GLN A 389 -10.52 -29.92 -37.78
C GLN A 389 -10.05 -29.57 -39.20
N CYS A 390 -10.02 -28.28 -39.53
CA CYS A 390 -9.38 -27.81 -40.75
C CYS A 390 -7.89 -28.17 -40.75
N PRO A 391 -7.36 -28.72 -41.86
CA PRO A 391 -5.96 -29.10 -42.01
C PRO A 391 -5.01 -27.91 -41.97
#